data_AF-A0A9C9Z7S7-F1
#
_entry.id   AF-A0A9C9Z7S7-F1
#
_cell.length_a   1.000
_cell.length_b   1.000
_cell.length_c   1.000
_cell.angle_alpha   90.00
_cell.angle_beta   90.00
_cell.angle_gamma   90.00
#
_symmetry.space_group_name_H-M   'P 1'
#
loop_
_entity.id
_entity.type
_entity.pdbx_description
1 polymer ?
#
loop_
_entity_poly.entity_id
_entity_poly.type
_entity_poly.pdbx_seq_one_letter_code
_entity_poly.pdbx_strand_id
1 'polypeptide(L)'
;MKHALALWALLLSGCFAGGSGAAMKSVQAAEEPLHSVVVKAGQIEVGVISRGCTRRQDFEVVWKEPNRLTVVRLRPDHCRRMPFVKQLVLALPKAGDGWVVTNPLVAAPHKRPGKPPSQ
;
A
#
# COMPACT_ATOMS: atom_id res chain seq x y z
N MET A 1 -72.99 -28.91 -10.04
CA MET A 1 -72.18 -29.79 -10.92
C MET A 1 -71.20 -28.92 -11.69
N LYS A 2 -69.90 -29.16 -11.48
CA LYS A 2 -68.77 -28.92 -12.41
C LYS A 2 -68.31 -27.45 -12.56
N HIS A 3 -67.25 -27.04 -11.85
CA HIS A 3 -65.86 -26.86 -12.32
C HIS A 3 -65.72 -25.66 -13.29
N ALA A 4 -64.78 -24.73 -13.21
CA ALA A 4 -63.57 -24.56 -12.44
C ALA A 4 -63.20 -23.06 -12.49
N LEU A 5 -62.91 -22.45 -11.34
CA LEU A 5 -62.32 -21.11 -11.28
C LEU A 5 -60.81 -21.23 -11.23
N ALA A 6 -60.17 -20.45 -12.09
CA ALA A 6 -58.76 -20.41 -12.38
C ALA A 6 -57.90 -20.22 -11.12
N LEU A 7 -57.05 -21.22 -10.86
CA LEU A 7 -55.94 -21.10 -9.91
C LEU A 7 -54.82 -20.30 -10.59
N TRP A 8 -54.76 -19.04 -10.22
CA TRP A 8 -53.67 -18.13 -10.53
C TRP A 8 -52.35 -18.60 -9.90
N ALA A 9 -51.37 -18.74 -10.79
CA ALA A 9 -49.92 -18.59 -10.59
C ALA A 9 -49.44 -18.27 -9.16
N LEU A 10 -48.91 -19.29 -8.49
CA LEU A 10 -47.96 -19.11 -7.39
C LEU A 10 -46.78 -20.05 -7.65
N LEU A 11 -45.60 -19.42 -7.72
CA LEU A 11 -44.25 -19.94 -7.42
C LEU A 11 -43.19 -19.51 -8.46
N LEU A 12 -43.02 -18.20 -8.65
CA LEU A 12 -41.67 -17.65 -8.86
C LEU A 12 -40.97 -17.62 -7.50
N SER A 13 -40.39 -18.74 -7.08
CA SER A 13 -39.43 -18.77 -5.98
C SER A 13 -38.04 -18.51 -6.56
N GLY A 14 -37.63 -17.24 -6.52
CA GLY A 14 -36.32 -16.80 -6.94
C GLY A 14 -35.24 -17.21 -5.93
N CYS A 15 -34.34 -18.10 -6.34
CA CYS A 15 -33.03 -18.24 -5.71
C CYS A 15 -32.11 -17.16 -6.30
N PHE A 16 -32.13 -15.97 -5.71
CA PHE A 16 -31.09 -14.97 -5.89
C PHE A 16 -30.53 -14.56 -4.53
N ALA A 17 -29.23 -14.22 -4.53
CA ALA A 17 -28.44 -13.67 -3.44
C ALA A 17 -27.80 -14.67 -2.44
N GLY A 18 -26.82 -15.43 -2.95
CA GLY A 18 -25.64 -15.83 -2.16
C GLY A 18 -24.46 -14.92 -2.48
N GLY A 19 -24.59 -13.62 -2.20
CA GLY A 19 -23.50 -12.66 -2.40
C GLY A 19 -22.34 -12.97 -1.46
N SER A 20 -21.21 -13.40 -2.00
CA SER A 20 -19.96 -13.50 -1.25
C SER A 20 -19.52 -12.11 -0.81
N GLY A 21 -19.91 -11.71 0.39
CA GLY A 21 -19.33 -10.59 1.11
C GLY A 21 -17.88 -10.94 1.45
N ALA A 22 -16.97 -10.75 0.50
CA ALA A 22 -15.55 -10.70 0.80
C ALA A 22 -15.34 -9.52 1.75
N ALA A 23 -15.24 -9.82 3.04
CA ALA A 23 -14.84 -8.88 4.06
C ALA A 23 -13.51 -8.27 3.61
N MET A 24 -13.57 -7.01 3.16
CA MET A 24 -12.44 -6.26 2.68
C MET A 24 -11.55 -6.00 3.90
N LYS A 25 -10.58 -6.88 4.12
CA LYS A 25 -9.57 -6.74 5.17
C LYS A 25 -8.90 -5.39 4.96
N SER A 26 -9.16 -4.43 5.86
CA SER A 26 -8.51 -3.14 5.80
C SER A 26 -7.01 -3.38 5.89
N VAL A 27 -6.31 -3.09 4.80
CA VAL A 27 -4.85 -3.12 4.79
C VAL A 27 -4.44 -1.97 5.70
N GLN A 28 -4.12 -2.30 6.95
CA GLN A 28 -3.46 -1.37 7.86
C GLN A 28 -2.13 -1.02 7.19
N ALA A 29 -2.03 0.19 6.65
CA ALA A 29 -0.83 0.64 5.94
C ALA A 29 0.36 0.53 6.89
N ALA A 30 1.31 -0.35 6.55
CA ALA A 30 2.46 -0.62 7.40
C ALA A 30 3.47 0.54 7.29
N GLU A 31 4.12 0.86 8.41
CA GLU A 31 5.24 1.79 8.41
C GLU A 31 6.37 1.21 7.54
N GLU A 32 6.82 1.99 6.57
CA GLU A 32 7.87 1.55 5.65
C GLU A 32 9.25 1.73 6.32
N PRO A 33 10.12 0.71 6.37
CA PRO A 33 11.52 0.91 6.72
C PRO A 33 12.23 1.76 5.67
N LEU A 34 12.88 2.83 6.12
CA LEU A 34 13.57 3.77 5.24
C LEU A 34 15.07 3.48 5.20
N HIS A 35 15.68 3.66 4.04
CA HIS A 35 17.12 3.50 3.81
C HIS A 35 17.88 4.82 3.72
N SER A 36 17.16 5.91 3.49
CA SER A 36 17.68 7.28 3.52
C SER A 36 16.52 8.23 3.74
N VAL A 37 16.78 9.37 4.38
CA VAL A 37 15.81 10.46 4.55
C VAL A 37 16.54 11.77 4.32
N VAL A 38 16.04 12.59 3.40
CA VAL A 38 16.53 13.95 3.15
C VAL A 38 15.33 14.88 3.13
N VAL A 39 15.36 15.90 3.98
CA VAL A 39 14.29 16.89 4.07
C VAL A 39 14.67 18.11 3.24
N LYS A 40 13.77 18.53 2.35
CA LYS A 40 13.89 19.74 1.54
C LYS A 40 12.68 20.64 1.75
N ALA A 41 12.73 21.87 1.26
CA ALA A 41 11.60 22.80 1.37
C ALA A 41 10.32 22.20 0.75
N GLY A 42 9.35 21.84 1.61
CA GLY A 42 8.05 21.28 1.20
C GLY A 42 8.08 19.83 0.70
N GLN A 43 9.21 19.13 0.79
CA GLN A 43 9.36 17.77 0.28
C GLN A 43 10.24 16.91 1.19
N ILE A 44 10.00 15.61 1.16
CA ILE A 44 10.87 14.62 1.79
C ILE A 44 11.30 13.60 0.74
N GLU A 45 12.61 13.43 0.60
CA GLU A 45 13.19 12.39 -0.24
C GLU A 45 13.53 11.19 0.64
N VAL A 46 12.99 10.02 0.27
CA VAL A 46 13.17 8.79 1.04
C VAL A 46 13.67 7.66 0.17
N GLY A 47 14.58 6.86 0.72
CA GLY A 47 15.04 5.61 0.11
C GLY A 47 14.20 4.45 0.59
N VAL A 48 13.57 3.71 -0.32
CA VAL A 48 12.75 2.52 -0.01
C VAL A 48 13.19 1.31 -0.82
N ILE A 49 12.85 0.09 -0.38
CA ILE A 49 13.09 -1.10 -1.20
C ILE A 49 12.07 -1.16 -2.33
N SER A 50 12.59 -1.31 -3.55
CA SER A 50 11.81 -1.60 -4.74
C SER A 50 12.09 -3.00 -5.27
N ARG A 51 11.03 -3.70 -5.68
CA ARG A 51 11.09 -4.93 -6.50
C ARG A 51 10.78 -4.68 -7.97
N GLY A 52 10.89 -3.43 -8.43
CA GLY A 52 10.85 -3.05 -9.84
C GLY A 52 9.63 -2.25 -10.29
N CYS A 53 8.53 -2.24 -9.52
CA CYS A 53 7.32 -1.47 -9.87
C CYS A 53 6.82 -0.51 -8.81
N THR A 54 7.64 -0.22 -7.80
CA THR A 54 7.36 0.82 -6.79
C THR A 54 7.12 2.17 -7.45
N ARG A 55 5.98 2.80 -7.12
CA ARG A 55 5.62 4.13 -7.60
C ARG A 55 5.44 5.08 -6.42
N ARG A 56 5.52 6.39 -6.69
CA ARG A 56 5.30 7.42 -5.67
C ARG A 56 3.92 7.27 -5.00
N GLN A 57 2.89 6.94 -5.78
CA GLN A 57 1.50 6.81 -5.32
C GLN A 57 1.28 5.60 -4.41
N ASP A 58 2.27 4.71 -4.30
CA ASP A 58 2.22 3.57 -3.38
C ASP A 58 2.62 3.98 -1.95
N PHE A 59 2.94 5.25 -1.73
CA PHE A 59 3.37 5.79 -0.45
C PHE A 59 2.61 7.06 -0.11
N GLU A 60 2.45 7.25 1.19
CA GLU A 60 1.86 8.44 1.75
C GLU A 60 2.62 8.87 3.00
N VAL A 61 2.63 10.18 3.22
CA VAL A 61 3.17 10.80 4.42
C VAL A 61 1.99 11.07 5.35
N VAL A 62 1.96 10.38 6.49
CA VAL A 62 0.87 10.43 7.46
C VAL A 62 1.35 11.10 8.73
N TRP A 63 0.54 12.02 9.26
CA TRP A 63 0.74 12.59 10.60
C TRP A 63 0.21 11.65 11.67
N LYS A 64 1.04 11.38 12.67
CA LYS A 64 0.70 10.74 13.93
C LYS A 64 0.81 11.78 15.05
N GLU A 65 -0.18 11.77 15.94
CA GLU A 65 -0.24 12.74 17.04
C GLU A 65 0.80 12.44 18.12
N PRO A 66 1.45 13.47 18.71
CA PRO A 66 1.69 14.82 18.19
C PRO A 66 2.98 14.90 17.35
N ASN A 67 2.96 15.69 16.26
CA ASN A 67 4.13 16.07 15.42
C ASN A 67 5.03 14.92 14.93
N ARG A 68 4.51 13.70 14.82
CA ARG A 68 5.22 12.54 14.27
C ARG A 68 4.81 12.33 12.83
N LEU A 69 5.77 12.24 11.94
CA LEU A 69 5.57 11.99 10.53
C LEU A 69 5.99 10.55 10.24
N THR A 70 5.13 9.79 9.59
CA THR A 70 5.46 8.42 9.17
C THR A 70 5.20 8.27 7.68
N VAL A 71 6.10 7.58 6.99
CA VAL A 71 5.92 7.16 5.61
C VAL A 71 5.30 5.77 5.64
N VAL A 72 4.11 5.62 5.09
CA VAL A 72 3.45 4.32 4.99
C VAL A 72 3.43 3.86 3.54
N ARG A 73 3.54 2.55 3.36
CA ARG A 73 3.33 1.92 2.05
C ARG A 73 1.87 1.51 1.92
N LEU A 74 1.16 2.16 1.00
CA LEU A 74 -0.24 1.88 0.68
C LEU A 74 -0.41 0.61 -0.15
N ARG A 75 0.54 0.32 -1.05
CA ARG A 75 0.48 -0.85 -1.94
C ARG A 75 1.79 -1.64 -1.95
N PRO A 76 1.75 -2.97 -1.78
CA PRO A 76 2.93 -3.81 -1.87
C PRO A 76 3.45 -3.92 -3.30
N ASP A 77 4.76 -4.16 -3.43
CA ASP A 77 5.37 -4.47 -4.72
C ASP A 77 5.14 -5.95 -5.09
N HIS A 78 4.46 -6.21 -6.20
CA HIS A 78 4.26 -7.58 -6.72
C HIS A 78 5.23 -7.97 -7.85
N CYS A 79 6.14 -7.08 -8.23
CA CYS A 79 7.12 -7.37 -9.27
C CYS A 79 8.24 -8.28 -8.76
N ARG A 80 8.85 -9.02 -9.69
CA ARG A 80 9.84 -10.07 -9.39
C ARG A 80 11.29 -9.64 -9.68
N ARG A 81 11.56 -8.33 -9.77
CA ARG A 81 12.94 -7.85 -9.92
C ARG A 81 13.69 -8.00 -8.59
N MET A 82 14.99 -8.25 -8.67
CA MET A 82 15.88 -8.24 -7.52
C MET A 82 15.73 -6.92 -6.73
N PRO A 83 15.55 -6.97 -5.39
CA PRO A 83 15.39 -5.78 -4.56
C PRO A 83 16.53 -4.77 -4.70
N PHE A 84 16.18 -3.48 -4.77
CA PHE A 84 17.14 -2.38 -4.79
C PHE A 84 16.56 -1.15 -4.09
N VAL A 85 17.42 -0.26 -3.59
CA VAL A 85 16.97 1.01 -3.02
C VAL A 85 16.55 1.96 -4.14
N LYS A 86 15.33 2.49 -4.05
CA LYS A 86 14.78 3.50 -4.94
C LYS A 86 14.52 4.77 -4.15
N GLN A 87 14.97 5.91 -4.68
CA GLN A 87 14.65 7.23 -4.12
C GLN A 87 13.27 7.67 -4.58
N LEU A 88 12.46 8.15 -3.63
CA LEU A 88 11.13 8.70 -3.86
C LEU A 88 11.05 10.09 -3.26
N VAL A 89 10.49 11.03 -4.01
CA VAL A 89 10.20 12.39 -3.54
C VAL A 89 8.72 12.42 -3.16
N LEU A 90 8.43 12.66 -1.89
CA LEU A 90 7.08 12.78 -1.35
C LEU A 90 6.81 14.24 -0.95
N ALA A 91 5.58 14.69 -1.18
CA ALA A 91 5.18 16.01 -0.73
C ALA A 91 5.08 16.02 0.79
N LEU A 92 5.66 17.04 1.43
CA LEU A 92 5.50 17.23 2.86
C LEU A 92 4.20 18.04 3.09
N PRO A 93 3.19 17.50 3.81
CA PRO A 93 2.05 18.31 4.23
C PRO A 93 2.53 19.50 5.06
N LYS A 94 1.79 20.64 5.02
CA LYS A 94 2.19 21.94 5.60
C LYS A 94 2.98 21.79 6.89
N ALA A 95 4.23 22.22 6.86
CA ALA A 95 5.13 22.18 8.00
C ALA A 95 4.63 23.12 9.09
N GLY A 96 4.25 22.56 10.24
CA GLY A 96 4.22 23.30 11.51
C GLY A 96 5.62 23.36 12.12
N ASP A 97 5.74 24.05 13.26
CA ASP A 97 7.00 24.15 13.99
C ASP A 97 7.37 22.79 14.60
N GLY A 98 8.42 22.18 14.06
CA GLY A 98 9.07 20.98 14.59
C GLY A 98 8.30 19.67 14.41
N TRP A 99 8.89 18.71 13.69
CA TRP A 99 8.35 17.37 13.53
C TRP A 99 9.47 16.33 13.43
N VAL A 100 9.13 15.06 13.68
CA VAL A 100 10.08 13.94 13.67
C VAL A 100 9.57 12.83 12.75
N VAL A 101 10.44 12.30 11.88
CA VAL A 101 10.15 11.08 11.11
C VAL A 101 10.34 9.87 12.02
N THR A 102 9.31 9.03 12.17
CA THR A 102 9.35 7.88 13.10
C THR A 102 9.68 6.55 12.43
N ASN A 103 9.82 6.52 11.10
CA ASN A 103 10.15 5.29 10.39
C ASN A 103 11.50 4.71 10.83
N PRO A 104 11.62 3.38 10.94
CA PRO A 104 12.90 2.76 11.24
C PRO A 104 13.88 2.99 10.08
N LEU A 105 15.11 3.38 10.41
CA LEU A 105 16.21 3.48 9.45
C LEU A 105 16.97 2.17 9.37
N VAL A 106 17.10 1.61 8.17
CA VAL A 106 17.74 0.31 7.92
C VAL A 106 18.85 0.48 6.89
N ALA A 107 19.96 -0.23 7.06
CA ALA A 107 21.03 -0.24 6.07
C ALA A 107 20.52 -0.76 4.72
N ALA A 108 20.99 -0.17 3.62
CA ALA A 108 20.69 -0.67 2.29
C ALA A 108 21.15 -2.14 2.16
N PRO A 109 20.40 -2.99 1.45
CA PRO A 109 20.84 -4.35 1.19
C PRO A 109 22.19 -4.32 0.49
N HIS A 110 23.17 -5.02 1.06
CA HIS A 110 24.50 -5.16 0.47
C HIS A 110 24.34 -5.68 -0.96
N LYS A 111 24.88 -4.97 -1.95
CA LYS A 111 25.09 -5.58 -3.27
C LYS A 111 26.00 -6.77 -3.01
N ARG A 112 25.50 -7.99 -3.20
CA ARG A 112 26.40 -9.14 -3.27
C ARG A 112 27.39 -8.80 -4.39
N PRO A 113 28.70 -8.91 -4.16
CA PRO A 113 29.66 -8.78 -5.25
C PRO A 113 29.18 -9.75 -6.34
N GLY A 114 28.95 -9.22 -7.55
CA GLY A 114 28.50 -10.03 -8.66
C GLY A 114 29.48 -11.19 -8.81
N LYS A 115 28.96 -12.41 -8.99
CA LYS A 115 29.82 -13.53 -9.39
C LYS A 115 30.58 -13.05 -10.64
N PRO A 116 31.93 -13.03 -10.64
CA PRO A 116 32.66 -12.67 -11.84
C PRO A 116 32.19 -13.56 -12.99
N PRO A 117 32.14 -13.04 -14.23
CA PRO A 117 31.76 -13.85 -15.38
C PRO A 117 32.65 -15.10 -15.39
N SER A 118 32.03 -16.27 -15.44
CA SER A 118 32.72 -17.52 -15.74
C SER A 118 33.30 -17.38 -17.14
N GLN A 119 34.63 -17.25 -17.23
CA GLN A 119 35.38 -17.39 -18.48
C GLN A 119 35.25 -18.82 -19.01
#